data_AF-A0A357IDC3-F1
#
_entry.id   AF-A0A357IDC3-F1
#
_cell.length_a   1.000
_cell.length_b   1.000
_cell.length_c   1.000
_cell.angle_alpha   90.00
_cell.angle_beta   90.00
_cell.angle_gamma   90.00
#
_symmetry.space_group_name_H-M   'P 1'
#
loop_
_entity.id
_entity.type
_entity.pdbx_description
1 polymer ?
#
loop_
_entity_poly.entity_id
_entity_poly.type
_entity_poly.pdbx_seq_one_letter_code
_entity_poly.pdbx_strand_id
1 'polypeptide(L)'
;TQLFVKSYSHTDCQHTSLRRTHFIHRLRPRYAYKEGHAYLNYLAKGILTPAPVAFGEEWTMGVRNRGLIVTEAIDAPTVQACLAQPGGDRWFCKAFDMLQAIHAAGLTHGDANLVNFLAREDDVIAIDLENARQITPKKQQSDLVNVLKSYFLVHAETQAALDCLQRYTASGLTLPIPAPELVDLGQRKADKYRDS
;
A
#
# COMPACT_ATOMS: atom_id res chain seq x y z
N THR A 1 16.47 -17.14 9.68
CA THR A 1 15.48 -16.21 9.10
C THR A 1 16.14 -14.87 8.89
N GLN A 2 16.09 -14.32 7.67
CA GLN A 2 16.53 -12.94 7.43
C GLN A 2 15.45 -11.96 7.91
N LEU A 3 15.87 -10.78 8.39
CA LEU A 3 14.97 -9.76 8.93
C LEU A 3 15.09 -8.48 8.11
N PHE A 4 13.95 -7.82 7.90
CA PHE A 4 13.89 -6.48 7.33
C PHE A 4 13.66 -5.48 8.45
N VAL A 5 14.41 -4.38 8.44
CA VAL A 5 14.37 -3.36 9.49
C VAL A 5 14.12 -2.00 8.86
N LYS A 6 13.02 -1.35 9.24
CA LYS A 6 12.70 0.03 8.87
C LYS A 6 12.76 0.90 10.13
N SER A 7 13.66 1.88 10.10
CA SER A 7 13.85 2.85 11.18
C SER A 7 13.23 4.19 10.81
N TYR A 8 12.50 4.78 11.75
CA TYR A 8 11.98 6.15 11.67
C TYR A 8 12.88 7.06 12.49
N SER A 9 13.49 8.04 11.81
CA SER A 9 14.42 8.98 12.44
C SER A 9 13.68 9.98 13.34
N HIS A 10 14.46 10.75 14.10
CA HIS A 10 13.95 11.89 14.86
C HIS A 10 13.16 12.86 13.99
N THR A 11 13.70 13.20 12.82
CA THR A 11 13.07 14.14 11.90
C THR A 11 11.78 13.60 11.33
N ASP A 12 11.69 12.29 11.04
CA ASP A 12 10.45 11.67 10.57
C ASP A 12 9.40 11.64 11.68
N CYS A 13 9.82 11.22 12.87
CA CYS A 13 8.99 11.16 14.07
C CYS A 13 8.44 12.53 14.49
N GLN A 14 9.16 13.60 14.10
CA GLN A 14 8.84 14.99 14.36
C GLN A 14 8.35 15.78 13.14
N HIS A 15 8.31 15.20 11.94
CA HIS A 15 8.06 15.92 10.68
C HIS A 15 6.70 16.64 10.71
N THR A 16 6.72 17.95 10.43
CA THR A 16 5.64 18.90 10.69
C THR A 16 4.97 19.43 9.41
N SER A 17 4.66 18.59 8.42
CA SER A 17 4.10 19.09 7.14
C SER A 17 2.65 19.62 7.18
N LEU A 18 1.97 19.70 8.34
CA LEU A 18 0.54 20.07 8.41
C LEU A 18 0.17 21.07 9.52
N ARG A 19 0.06 22.36 9.14
CA ARG A 19 -0.58 23.50 9.85
C ARG A 19 -1.05 23.31 11.31
N ARG A 20 -0.46 24.10 12.23
CA ARG A 20 -0.97 24.65 13.51
C ARG A 20 -1.53 23.72 14.61
N THR A 21 -1.77 22.42 14.39
CA THR A 21 -2.33 21.47 15.41
C THR A 21 -1.27 20.58 16.09
N HIS A 22 0.01 20.95 16.01
CA HIS A 22 1.17 20.04 15.99
C HIS A 22 1.70 19.44 17.30
N PHE A 23 1.54 20.05 18.48
CA PHE A 23 2.21 19.51 19.69
C PHE A 23 1.62 18.17 20.14
N ILE A 24 0.30 18.05 20.13
CA ILE A 24 -0.41 16.87 20.67
C ILE A 24 -0.15 15.61 19.81
N HIS A 25 0.11 15.76 18.50
CA HIS A 25 0.42 14.63 17.63
C HIS A 25 1.79 13.98 17.90
N ARG A 26 2.69 14.69 18.59
CA ARG A 26 3.97 14.16 19.07
C ARG A 26 3.83 13.37 20.38
N LEU A 27 2.69 13.51 21.04
CA LEU A 27 2.33 12.82 22.29
C LEU A 27 1.51 11.54 22.05
N ARG A 28 1.37 11.09 20.78
CA ARG A 28 0.56 9.92 20.40
C ARG A 28 1.32 9.01 19.45
N PRO A 29 1.17 7.67 19.55
CA PRO A 29 1.86 6.73 18.65
C PRO A 29 1.49 6.95 17.17
N ARG A 30 2.42 6.71 16.23
CA ARG A 30 2.13 6.97 14.79
C ARG A 30 2.86 6.13 13.76
N TYR A 31 4.18 6.02 13.79
CA TYR A 31 4.94 5.52 12.64
C TYR A 31 5.07 4.00 12.73
N ALA A 32 6.20 3.52 13.24
CA ALA A 32 6.44 2.11 13.53
C ALA A 32 5.30 1.47 14.33
N TYR A 33 4.69 2.20 15.26
CA TYR A 33 3.55 1.69 16.02
C TYR A 33 2.34 1.39 15.12
N LYS A 34 1.92 2.34 14.26
CA LYS A 34 0.75 2.09 13.40
C LYS A 34 1.07 1.08 12.31
N GLU A 35 2.27 1.15 11.74
CA GLU A 35 2.68 0.18 10.72
C GLU A 35 2.69 -1.24 11.30
N GLY A 36 3.27 -1.44 12.49
CA GLY A 36 3.28 -2.74 13.17
C GLY A 36 1.88 -3.26 13.49
N HIS A 37 1.00 -2.38 13.99
CA HIS A 37 -0.41 -2.73 14.18
C HIS A 37 -1.16 -3.01 12.87
N ALA A 38 -0.77 -2.37 11.76
CA ALA A 38 -1.34 -2.66 10.45
C ALA A 38 -0.95 -4.06 9.98
N TYR A 39 0.32 -4.47 10.11
CA TYR A 39 0.76 -5.85 9.82
C TYR A 39 -0.05 -6.87 10.64
N LEU A 40 -0.17 -6.67 11.96
CA LEU A 40 -0.96 -7.55 12.82
C LEU A 40 -2.43 -7.62 12.39
N ASN A 41 -3.04 -6.47 12.04
CA ASN A 41 -4.43 -6.41 11.60
C ASN A 41 -4.65 -7.07 10.23
N TYR A 42 -3.69 -6.95 9.32
CA TYR A 42 -3.73 -7.61 8.02
C TYR A 42 -3.67 -9.13 8.18
N LEU A 43 -2.71 -9.64 8.98
CA LEU A 43 -2.59 -11.06 9.29
C LEU A 43 -3.85 -11.61 9.96
N ALA A 44 -4.42 -10.87 10.92
CA ALA A 44 -5.65 -11.27 11.61
C ALA A 44 -6.87 -11.37 10.66
N LYS A 45 -6.84 -10.68 9.52
CA LYS A 45 -7.88 -10.74 8.48
C LYS A 45 -7.51 -11.69 7.32
N GLY A 46 -6.43 -12.46 7.45
CA GLY A 46 -5.98 -13.40 6.42
C GLY A 46 -5.36 -12.75 5.19
N ILE A 47 -4.93 -11.48 5.29
CA ILE A 47 -4.25 -10.78 4.20
C ILE A 47 -2.75 -11.08 4.28
N LEU A 48 -2.17 -11.56 3.19
CA LEU A 48 -0.74 -11.89 3.13
C LEU A 48 0.13 -10.64 3.24
N THR A 49 0.98 -10.64 4.26
CA THR A 49 1.93 -9.58 4.59
C THR A 49 3.07 -10.17 5.44
N PRO A 50 4.28 -9.59 5.46
CA PRO A 50 5.35 -10.04 6.35
C PRO A 50 4.92 -10.15 7.81
N ALA A 51 5.30 -11.25 8.46
CA ALA A 51 5.15 -11.39 9.90
C ALA A 51 5.97 -10.33 10.65
N PRO A 52 5.33 -9.47 11.49
CA PRO A 52 6.06 -8.52 12.32
C PRO A 52 6.74 -9.29 13.47
N VAL A 53 8.04 -9.06 13.65
CA VAL A 53 8.86 -9.66 14.71
C VAL A 53 8.91 -8.75 15.94
N ALA A 54 9.12 -7.46 15.71
CA ALA A 54 9.13 -6.45 16.75
C ALA A 54 8.80 -5.09 16.15
N PHE A 55 8.10 -4.24 16.90
CA PHE A 55 7.97 -2.84 16.55
C PHE A 55 7.76 -1.99 17.80
N GLY A 56 8.18 -0.74 17.73
CA GLY A 56 8.09 0.16 18.86
C GLY A 56 8.53 1.57 18.53
N GLU A 57 8.25 2.47 19.46
CA GLU A 57 8.67 3.86 19.40
C GLU A 57 9.44 4.19 20.68
N GLU A 58 10.53 4.93 20.54
CA GLU A 58 11.29 5.50 21.65
C GLU A 58 10.70 6.87 22.02
N TRP A 59 10.55 7.13 23.31
CA TRP A 59 9.96 8.36 23.85
C TRP A 59 10.96 9.06 24.78
N THR A 60 11.14 10.36 24.58
CA THR A 60 12.00 11.20 25.42
C THR A 60 11.17 12.35 25.98
N MET A 61 11.05 12.42 27.31
CA MET A 61 10.25 13.45 28.00
C MET A 61 8.80 13.55 27.47
N GLY A 62 8.17 12.40 27.18
CA GLY A 62 6.80 12.34 26.66
C GLY A 62 6.64 12.67 25.17
N VAL A 63 7.73 12.96 24.47
CA VAL A 63 7.75 13.24 23.03
C VAL A 63 8.34 12.06 22.28
N ARG A 64 7.66 11.61 21.22
CA ARG A 64 8.20 10.56 20.34
C ARG A 64 9.53 11.01 19.72
N ASN A 65 10.55 10.16 19.82
CA ASN A 65 11.89 10.37 19.32
C ASN A 65 12.17 9.52 18.07
N ARG A 66 12.19 8.20 18.20
CA ARG A 66 12.52 7.27 17.10
C ARG A 66 11.49 6.16 17.00
N GLY A 67 11.45 5.46 15.87
CA GLY A 67 10.61 4.28 15.69
C GLY A 67 11.37 3.17 14.99
N LEU A 68 11.00 1.92 15.26
CA LEU A 68 11.57 0.75 14.62
C LEU A 68 10.45 -0.24 14.32
N ILE A 69 10.44 -0.78 13.10
CA ILE A 69 9.69 -1.99 12.78
C ILE A 69 10.64 -3.02 12.18
N VAL A 70 10.50 -4.25 12.66
CA VAL A 70 11.24 -5.42 12.24
C VAL A 70 10.22 -6.46 11.77
N THR A 71 10.34 -6.89 10.52
CA THR A 71 9.54 -7.96 9.94
C THR A 71 10.45 -9.10 9.47
N GLU A 72 9.87 -10.24 9.14
CA GLU A 72 10.57 -11.18 8.27
C GLU A 72 10.96 -10.50 6.95
N ALA A 73 12.14 -10.83 6.44
CA ALA A 73 12.54 -10.45 5.09
C ALA A 73 11.97 -11.46 4.08
N ILE A 74 11.31 -10.95 3.05
CA ILE A 74 10.77 -11.76 1.97
C ILE A 74 11.65 -11.52 0.74
N ASP A 75 12.34 -12.55 0.29
CA ASP A 75 13.13 -12.52 -0.93
C ASP A 75 12.21 -12.77 -2.14
N ALA A 76 11.66 -11.68 -2.67
CA ALA A 76 10.77 -11.70 -3.82
C ALA A 76 10.85 -10.36 -4.57
N PRO A 77 10.75 -10.37 -5.91
CA PRO A 77 10.67 -9.14 -6.70
C PRO A 77 9.36 -8.40 -6.42
N THR A 78 9.35 -7.09 -6.64
CA THR A 78 8.10 -6.31 -6.61
C THR A 78 7.25 -6.63 -7.83
N VAL A 79 5.93 -6.48 -7.71
CA VAL A 79 5.00 -6.60 -8.84
C VAL A 79 5.38 -5.59 -9.93
N GLN A 80 5.82 -4.38 -9.56
CA GLN A 80 6.32 -3.39 -10.53
C GLN A 80 7.51 -3.93 -11.35
N ALA A 81 8.46 -4.61 -10.71
CA ALA A 81 9.62 -5.18 -11.39
C ALA A 81 9.23 -6.37 -12.28
N CYS A 82 8.28 -7.19 -11.85
CA CYS A 82 7.73 -8.28 -12.67
C CYS A 82 6.89 -7.78 -13.84
N LEU A 83 6.22 -6.63 -13.68
CA LEU A 83 5.34 -6.06 -14.70
C LEU A 83 6.12 -5.67 -15.97
N ALA A 84 7.39 -5.27 -15.83
CA ALA A 84 8.26 -4.94 -16.94
C ALA A 84 8.76 -6.16 -17.74
N GLN A 85 8.46 -7.39 -17.28
CA GLN A 85 8.88 -8.63 -17.92
C GLN A 85 7.73 -9.22 -18.76
N PRO A 86 8.03 -10.06 -19.78
CA PRO A 86 7.01 -10.76 -20.55
C PRO A 86 6.05 -11.55 -19.66
N GLY A 87 4.74 -11.38 -19.86
CA GLY A 87 3.70 -12.00 -19.03
C GLY A 87 3.51 -11.36 -17.64
N GLY A 88 4.10 -10.17 -17.41
CA GLY A 88 3.99 -9.41 -16.18
C GLY A 88 2.55 -9.02 -15.79
N ASP A 89 1.63 -8.96 -16.75
CA ASP A 89 0.21 -8.60 -16.52
C ASP A 89 -0.49 -9.55 -15.54
N ARG A 90 -0.03 -10.81 -15.47
CA ARG A 90 -0.55 -11.76 -14.47
C ARG A 90 -0.33 -11.25 -13.04
N TRP A 91 0.79 -10.58 -12.79
CA TRP A 91 1.12 -10.04 -11.48
C TRP A 91 0.36 -8.77 -11.17
N PHE A 92 0.08 -7.94 -12.17
CA PHE A 92 -0.84 -6.83 -12.04
C PHE A 92 -2.25 -7.31 -11.64
N CYS A 93 -2.77 -8.33 -12.33
CA CYS A 93 -4.05 -8.94 -11.99
C CYS A 93 -4.06 -9.49 -10.55
N LYS A 94 -3.00 -10.19 -10.12
CA LYS A 94 -2.86 -10.70 -8.76
C LYS A 94 -2.73 -9.58 -7.70
N ALA A 95 -2.08 -8.47 -8.01
CA ALA A 95 -2.03 -7.31 -7.12
C ALA A 95 -3.41 -6.65 -6.98
N PHE A 96 -4.21 -6.63 -8.05
CA PHE A 96 -5.61 -6.23 -8.01
C PHE A 96 -6.46 -7.17 -7.13
N ASP A 97 -6.26 -8.48 -7.26
CA ASP A 97 -6.94 -9.48 -6.41
C ASP A 97 -6.55 -9.32 -4.92
N MET A 98 -5.28 -9.01 -4.63
CA MET A 98 -4.84 -8.63 -3.28
C MET A 98 -5.52 -7.35 -2.79
N LEU A 99 -5.60 -6.31 -3.63
CA LEU A 99 -6.27 -5.06 -3.26
C LEU A 99 -7.77 -5.27 -3.01
N GLN A 100 -8.42 -6.13 -3.79
CA GLN A 100 -9.78 -6.57 -3.57
C GLN A 100 -9.93 -7.24 -2.21
N ALA A 101 -9.03 -8.17 -1.83
CA ALA A 101 -9.05 -8.80 -0.52
C ALA A 101 -8.89 -7.79 0.63
N ILE A 102 -7.98 -6.82 0.49
CA ILE A 102 -7.79 -5.73 1.46
C ILE A 102 -9.09 -4.91 1.62
N HIS A 103 -9.73 -4.54 0.52
CA HIS A 103 -10.95 -3.74 0.52
C HIS A 103 -12.16 -4.52 1.07
N ALA A 104 -12.29 -5.81 0.72
CA ALA A 104 -13.32 -6.70 1.26
C ALA A 104 -13.19 -6.88 2.78
N ALA A 105 -11.95 -6.86 3.29
CA ALA A 105 -11.66 -6.87 4.72
C ALA A 105 -11.96 -5.53 5.42
N GLY A 106 -12.48 -4.53 4.70
CA GLY A 106 -12.80 -3.20 5.22
C GLY A 106 -11.58 -2.30 5.41
N LEU A 107 -10.44 -2.65 4.82
CA LEU A 107 -9.18 -1.93 4.95
C LEU A 107 -8.79 -1.26 3.62
N THR A 108 -7.78 -0.40 3.70
CA THR A 108 -7.04 0.16 2.56
C THR A 108 -5.56 -0.04 2.83
N HIS A 109 -4.77 -0.18 1.77
CA HIS A 109 -3.31 -0.15 1.86
C HIS A 109 -2.83 1.27 2.14
N GLY A 110 -3.50 2.26 1.53
CA GLY A 110 -3.23 3.67 1.73
C GLY A 110 -2.06 4.24 0.93
N ASP A 111 -1.21 3.38 0.36
CA ASP A 111 -0.23 3.70 -0.69
C ASP A 111 -0.03 2.50 -1.64
N ALA A 112 -1.12 2.07 -2.28
CA ALA A 112 -1.16 0.87 -3.13
C ALA A 112 -0.42 1.06 -4.48
N ASN A 113 0.87 1.33 -4.49
CA ASN A 113 1.70 1.28 -5.70
C ASN A 113 2.21 -0.15 -5.92
N LEU A 114 2.41 -0.59 -7.17
CA LEU A 114 2.88 -1.96 -7.45
C LEU A 114 4.29 -2.27 -6.92
N VAL A 115 5.04 -1.26 -6.49
CA VAL A 115 6.32 -1.44 -5.77
C VAL A 115 6.12 -1.94 -4.33
N ASN A 116 4.94 -1.72 -3.73
CA ASN A 116 4.58 -2.13 -2.38
C ASN A 116 3.86 -3.49 -2.34
N PHE A 117 3.93 -4.23 -3.43
CA PHE A 117 3.44 -5.60 -3.55
C PHE A 117 4.58 -6.48 -4.03
N LEU A 118 4.85 -7.56 -3.30
CA LEU A 118 5.86 -8.56 -3.68
C LEU A 118 5.21 -9.72 -4.40
N ALA A 119 5.83 -10.18 -5.48
CA ALA A 119 5.41 -11.31 -6.29
C ALA A 119 6.21 -12.55 -5.87
N ARG A 120 5.60 -13.47 -5.12
CA ARG A 120 6.26 -14.68 -4.62
C ARG A 120 5.45 -15.92 -5.01
N GLU A 121 6.08 -16.81 -5.76
CA GLU A 121 5.45 -18.05 -6.27
C GLU A 121 4.20 -17.75 -7.12
N ASP A 122 3.00 -17.93 -6.56
CA ASP A 122 1.71 -17.60 -7.19
C ASP A 122 0.88 -16.59 -6.36
N ASP A 123 1.48 -16.02 -5.31
CA ASP A 123 0.86 -15.09 -4.40
C ASP A 123 1.45 -13.68 -4.50
N VAL A 124 0.63 -12.70 -4.12
CA VAL A 124 1.07 -11.33 -3.90
C VAL A 124 1.07 -11.04 -2.40
N ILE A 125 2.10 -10.35 -1.93
CA ILE A 125 2.27 -10.01 -0.52
C ILE A 125 2.34 -8.49 -0.38
N ALA A 126 1.47 -7.90 0.45
CA ALA A 126 1.46 -6.46 0.68
C ALA A 126 2.52 -6.05 1.71
N ILE A 127 3.26 -4.97 1.43
CA ILE A 127 4.30 -4.41 2.30
C ILE A 127 4.09 -2.91 2.47
N ASP A 128 4.86 -2.26 3.34
CA ASP A 128 4.80 -0.81 3.60
C ASP A 128 3.39 -0.33 4.01
N LEU A 129 2.91 -0.88 5.13
CA LEU A 129 1.53 -0.68 5.61
C LEU A 129 1.36 0.57 6.51
N GLU A 130 2.31 1.51 6.48
CA GLU A 130 2.28 2.69 7.35
C GLU A 130 1.05 3.59 7.15
N ASN A 131 0.49 3.56 5.94
CA ASN A 131 -0.66 4.36 5.54
C ASN A 131 -1.99 3.59 5.56
N ALA A 132 -1.94 2.32 5.97
CA ALA A 132 -3.10 1.44 6.03
C ALA A 132 -4.11 1.92 7.08
N ARG A 133 -5.39 1.78 6.75
CA ARG A 133 -6.51 2.31 7.56
C ARG A 133 -7.84 1.72 7.12
N GLN A 134 -8.90 2.00 7.88
CA GLN A 134 -10.27 1.67 7.48
C GLN A 134 -10.63 2.28 6.13
N ILE A 135 -11.35 1.50 5.33
CA ILE A 135 -11.79 1.91 4.01
C ILE A 135 -12.81 3.05 4.09
N THR A 136 -12.65 4.01 3.18
CA THR A 136 -13.65 5.04 2.85
C THR A 136 -13.64 5.20 1.33
N PRO A 137 -14.71 5.69 0.69
CA PRO A 137 -14.75 5.84 -0.77
C PRO A 137 -13.54 6.61 -1.34
N LYS A 138 -13.13 7.68 -0.67
CA LYS A 138 -11.94 8.47 -1.05
C LYS A 138 -10.64 7.67 -0.97
N LYS A 139 -10.49 6.81 0.04
CA LYS A 139 -9.26 6.01 0.24
C LYS A 139 -9.22 4.79 -0.67
N GLN A 140 -10.38 4.16 -0.90
CA GLN A 140 -10.56 3.14 -1.91
C GLN A 140 -10.20 3.65 -3.30
N GLN A 141 -10.70 4.84 -3.68
CA GLN A 141 -10.36 5.47 -4.96
C GLN A 141 -8.85 5.74 -5.05
N SER A 142 -8.24 6.25 -3.99
CA SER A 142 -6.81 6.51 -3.96
C SER A 142 -5.97 5.25 -4.19
N ASP A 143 -6.34 4.13 -3.57
CA ASP A 143 -5.63 2.87 -3.74
C ASP A 143 -5.80 2.32 -5.16
N LEU A 144 -7.03 2.30 -5.68
CA LEU A 144 -7.32 1.88 -7.06
C LEU A 144 -6.54 2.73 -8.08
N VAL A 145 -6.56 4.05 -7.94
CA VAL A 145 -5.81 4.97 -8.82
C VAL A 145 -4.30 4.77 -8.69
N ASN A 146 -3.77 4.47 -7.50
CA ASN A 146 -2.34 4.23 -7.33
C ASN A 146 -1.87 2.94 -8.02
N VAL A 147 -2.64 1.86 -7.92
CA VAL A 147 -2.34 0.59 -8.62
C VAL A 147 -2.41 0.80 -10.13
N LEU A 148 -3.48 1.44 -10.61
CA LEU A 148 -3.65 1.77 -12.04
C LEU A 148 -2.52 2.66 -12.56
N LYS A 149 -2.15 3.70 -11.82
CA LYS A 149 -1.01 4.56 -12.17
C LYS A 149 0.27 3.74 -12.31
N SER A 150 0.58 2.88 -11.34
CA SER A 150 1.77 2.01 -11.40
C SER A 150 1.79 1.10 -12.62
N TYR A 151 0.63 0.59 -13.01
CA TYR A 151 0.47 -0.20 -14.23
C TYR A 151 0.68 0.66 -15.49
N PHE A 152 0.01 1.82 -15.56
CA PHE A 152 0.10 2.70 -16.71
C PHE A 152 1.46 3.35 -16.91
N LEU A 153 2.33 3.36 -15.90
CA LEU A 153 3.73 3.76 -16.07
C LEU A 153 4.50 2.81 -17.01
N VAL A 154 4.13 1.53 -17.05
CA VAL A 154 4.80 0.48 -17.83
C VAL A 154 4.01 0.14 -19.09
N HIS A 155 2.69 0.02 -18.99
CA HIS A 155 1.82 -0.43 -20.08
C HIS A 155 0.87 0.67 -20.52
N ALA A 156 0.60 0.76 -21.83
CA ALA A 156 -0.38 1.72 -22.36
C ALA A 156 -1.80 1.12 -22.49
N GLU A 157 -1.91 -0.21 -22.44
CA GLU A 157 -3.16 -0.92 -22.72
C GLU A 157 -4.18 -0.76 -21.60
N THR A 158 -5.42 -0.37 -21.95
CA THR A 158 -6.51 -0.15 -21.00
C THR A 158 -7.35 -1.39 -20.70
N GLN A 159 -7.39 -2.36 -21.61
CA GLN A 159 -8.31 -3.48 -21.50
C GLN A 159 -8.05 -4.33 -20.25
N ALA A 160 -6.80 -4.70 -19.98
CA ALA A 160 -6.44 -5.46 -18.79
C ALA A 160 -6.83 -4.73 -17.47
N ALA A 161 -6.72 -3.41 -17.45
CA ALA A 161 -7.14 -2.60 -16.30
C ALA A 161 -8.67 -2.60 -16.11
N LEU A 162 -9.43 -2.48 -17.20
CA LEU A 162 -10.89 -2.58 -17.18
C LEU A 162 -11.35 -3.97 -16.74
N ASP A 163 -10.71 -5.03 -17.23
CA ASP A 163 -11.01 -6.41 -16.86
C ASP A 163 -10.77 -6.63 -15.36
N CYS A 164 -9.69 -6.08 -14.80
CA CYS A 164 -9.44 -6.12 -13.35
C CYS A 164 -10.51 -5.37 -12.56
N LEU A 165 -10.93 -4.19 -13.00
CA LEU A 165 -12.01 -3.43 -12.36
C LEU A 165 -13.36 -4.15 -12.45
N GLN A 166 -13.61 -4.87 -13.55
CA GLN A 166 -14.80 -5.69 -13.71
C GLN A 166 -14.78 -6.91 -12.78
N ARG A 167 -13.63 -7.59 -12.62
CA ARG A 167 -13.48 -8.68 -11.64
C ARG A 167 -13.66 -8.17 -10.21
N TYR A 168 -13.12 -6.99 -9.92
CA TYR A 168 -13.28 -6.31 -8.64
C TYR A 168 -14.76 -6.03 -8.30
N THR A 169 -15.57 -5.59 -9.27
CA THR A 169 -17.01 -5.37 -9.03
C THR A 169 -17.80 -6.68 -8.98
N ALA A 170 -17.42 -7.67 -9.80
CA ALA A 170 -18.03 -9.00 -9.79
C ALA A 170 -17.88 -9.71 -8.44
N SER A 171 -16.90 -9.32 -7.61
CA SER A 171 -16.74 -9.83 -6.24
C SER A 171 -17.72 -9.23 -5.22
N GLY A 172 -18.64 -8.37 -5.65
CA GLY A 172 -19.60 -7.69 -4.78
C GLY A 172 -19.11 -6.38 -4.18
N LEU A 173 -17.90 -5.92 -4.50
CA LEU A 173 -17.41 -4.61 -4.08
C LEU A 173 -17.93 -3.50 -5.01
N THR A 174 -18.32 -2.38 -4.43
CA THR A 174 -18.72 -1.20 -5.20
C THR A 174 -17.49 -0.33 -5.49
N LEU A 175 -17.38 0.16 -6.72
CA LEU A 175 -16.37 1.16 -7.07
C LEU A 175 -16.80 2.55 -6.57
N PRO A 176 -15.85 3.38 -6.12
CA PRO A 176 -16.16 4.72 -5.62
C PRO A 176 -16.61 5.69 -6.72
N ILE A 177 -16.19 5.41 -7.97
CA ILE A 177 -16.56 6.11 -9.21
C ILE A 177 -16.57 5.08 -10.37
N PRO A 178 -17.15 5.38 -11.55
CA PRO A 178 -17.16 4.46 -12.69
C PRO A 178 -15.76 3.98 -13.13
N ALA A 179 -15.68 2.74 -13.61
CA ALA A 179 -14.41 2.13 -14.02
C ALA A 179 -13.62 2.91 -15.09
N PRO A 180 -14.25 3.44 -16.16
CA PRO A 180 -13.53 4.28 -17.13
C PRO A 180 -12.90 5.53 -16.49
N GLU A 181 -13.58 6.15 -15.53
CA GLU A 181 -13.08 7.33 -14.84
C GLU A 181 -11.86 7.01 -13.95
N LEU A 182 -11.84 5.84 -13.31
CA LEU A 182 -10.67 5.34 -12.57
C LEU A 182 -9.46 5.13 -13.49
N VAL A 183 -9.69 4.54 -14.66
CA VAL A 183 -8.65 4.35 -15.69
C VAL A 183 -8.08 5.70 -16.14
N ASP A 184 -8.95 6.65 -16.48
CA ASP A 184 -8.53 7.99 -16.89
C ASP A 184 -7.75 8.73 -15.80
N LEU A 185 -8.11 8.56 -14.52
CA LEU A 185 -7.36 9.12 -13.40
C LEU A 185 -5.98 8.44 -13.23
N GLY A 186 -5.92 7.12 -13.38
CA GLY A 186 -4.69 6.35 -13.33
C GLY A 186 -3.71 6.79 -14.41
N GLN A 187 -4.18 6.90 -15.67
CA GLN A 187 -3.40 7.36 -16.82
C GLN A 187 -2.90 8.79 -16.63
N ARG A 188 -3.80 9.75 -16.34
CA ARG A 188 -3.40 11.15 -16.11
C ARG A 188 -2.36 11.28 -15.01
N LYS A 189 -2.47 10.46 -13.95
CA LYS A 189 -1.48 10.43 -12.88
C LYS A 189 -0.17 9.84 -13.37
N ALA A 190 -0.18 8.77 -14.16
CA ALA A 190 1.04 8.19 -14.73
C ALA A 190 1.76 9.18 -15.66
N ASP A 191 1.03 9.87 -16.53
CA ASP A 191 1.59 10.86 -17.46
C ASP A 191 2.26 12.00 -16.71
N LYS A 192 1.59 12.57 -15.70
CA LYS A 192 2.18 13.59 -14.83
C LYS A 192 3.50 13.13 -14.17
N TYR A 193 3.59 11.86 -13.81
CA TYR A 193 4.81 11.29 -13.19
C TYR A 193 5.94 11.08 -14.21
N ARG A 194 5.63 10.89 -15.51
CA ARG A 194 6.64 10.82 -16.57
C ARG A 194 7.23 12.20 -16.89
N ASP A 195 6.44 13.25 -16.71
CA ASP A 195 6.80 14.65 -17.00
C ASP A 195 7.51 15.37 -15.84
N SER A 196 7.65 14.72 -14.67
CA SER A 196 8.25 15.29 -13.44
C SER A 196 9.68 14.82 -13.23
#